data_AF-H0HYP5-F1
#
_entry.id   AF-H0HYP5-F1
#
_cell.length_a   1.000
_cell.length_b   1.000
_cell.length_c   1.000
_cell.angle_alpha   90.00
_cell.angle_beta   90.00
_cell.angle_gamma   90.00
#
_symmetry.space_group_name_H-M   'P 1'
#
loop_
_entity.id
_entity.type
_entity.pdbx_description
1 polymer ?
#
loop_
_entity_poly.entity_id
_entity_poly.type
_entity_poly.pdbx_seq_one_letter_code
_entity_poly.pdbx_strand_id
1 'polypeptide(L)'
;MFIRISTTVACMLATTTVAATADFLWGVNGHPITAYPGVRIERQLDFIEDLGLKSYRVNISSEDNADDLAALVAAAKKRGIEMLPVITPQAVDLEEDSPDELYGKAKKVAVTLATRFKDEIRVWELGNEMENHAIIKPCENRDDGTQYPCAWGPAGGTDALDYYGPRWVKVSAVLKGLSDGITAVDPGIKKAMGTAGWGHVGAFARMNNDGIDWDISVWHMYGEDPEWAFREIAGYGKPIWVTEFNHPLGSQRGERQQAEGIKQTMTRLRELQSKYKVEAAHIYELLDETYWAPSHEAEMGLVRLAATADGKWAAGEPKPAYKAVRDFVRGPRALPEPKRDCDLAEMRTQEIVGHINYGYCLVLGRAADMEGTDNWREPLKRGDAGVTEMLLTLIRSDEFTGRYGAFGLSDRAYISFLYRLLLDRDADQHGLDSYAKELRAGAMSRENVAYGIMISSEFQSKHPLLYNAALDTEAPPPG
;
A
#
# COMPACT_ATOMS: atom_id res chain seq x y z
N MET A 1 81.47 7.58 -8.03
CA MET A 1 80.27 7.40 -8.89
C MET A 1 79.52 6.19 -8.38
N PHE A 2 78.59 6.38 -7.43
CA PHE A 2 77.83 5.31 -6.80
C PHE A 2 76.43 5.28 -7.42
N ILE A 3 76.09 4.16 -8.08
CA ILE A 3 74.78 3.93 -8.69
C ILE A 3 73.90 3.27 -7.62
N ARG A 4 72.87 3.99 -7.17
CA ARG A 4 71.78 3.42 -6.35
C ARG A 4 70.72 2.85 -7.29
N ILE A 5 70.47 1.55 -7.18
CA ILE A 5 69.35 0.85 -7.81
C ILE A 5 68.18 0.94 -6.81
N SER A 6 67.12 1.65 -7.18
CA SER A 6 65.86 1.69 -6.43
C SER A 6 64.90 0.67 -7.04
N THR A 7 64.59 -0.38 -6.28
CA THR A 7 63.59 -1.38 -6.62
C THR A 7 62.23 -0.88 -6.15
N THR A 8 61.34 -0.52 -7.09
CA THR A 8 59.96 -0.14 -6.78
C THR A 8 59.10 -1.40 -6.72
N VAL A 9 58.60 -1.74 -5.52
CA VAL A 9 57.60 -2.80 -5.32
C VAL A 9 56.23 -2.21 -5.65
N ALA A 10 55.58 -2.72 -6.69
CA ALA A 10 54.20 -2.38 -7.03
C ALA A 10 53.25 -3.28 -6.24
N CYS A 11 52.61 -2.74 -5.20
CA CYS A 11 51.46 -3.39 -4.55
C CYS A 11 50.24 -3.31 -5.47
N MET A 12 49.83 -4.44 -6.05
CA MET A 12 48.50 -4.58 -6.66
C MET A 12 47.46 -4.67 -5.54
N LEU A 13 46.69 -3.60 -5.35
CA LEU A 13 45.45 -3.62 -4.57
C LEU A 13 44.38 -4.33 -5.41
N ALA A 14 44.09 -5.59 -5.07
CA ALA A 14 42.90 -6.27 -5.57
C ALA A 14 41.67 -5.59 -4.93
N THR A 15 40.97 -4.77 -5.71
CA THR A 15 39.64 -4.27 -5.34
C THR A 15 38.66 -5.44 -5.45
N THR A 16 38.34 -6.07 -4.32
CA THR A 16 37.17 -6.93 -4.22
C THR A 16 35.94 -6.04 -4.39
N THR A 17 35.38 -6.00 -5.59
CA THR A 17 34.02 -5.50 -5.80
C THR A 17 33.09 -6.46 -5.07
N VAL A 18 32.68 -6.09 -3.85
CA VAL A 18 31.51 -6.71 -3.23
C VAL A 18 30.36 -6.41 -4.18
N ALA A 19 29.84 -7.44 -4.85
CA ALA A 19 28.62 -7.29 -5.63
C ALA A 19 27.58 -6.72 -4.66
N ALA A 20 27.11 -5.50 -4.92
CA ALA A 20 26.03 -4.92 -4.16
C ALA A 20 24.86 -5.89 -4.29
N THR A 21 24.45 -6.51 -3.18
CA THR A 21 23.21 -7.27 -3.13
C THR A 21 22.11 -6.28 -3.52
N ALA A 22 21.41 -6.52 -4.62
CA ALA A 22 20.28 -5.69 -4.99
C ALA A 22 19.32 -5.59 -3.79
N ASP A 23 18.93 -4.37 -3.43
CA ASP A 23 17.98 -4.16 -2.35
C ASP A 23 16.67 -4.90 -2.71
N PHE A 24 16.11 -5.61 -1.73
CA PHE A 24 14.83 -6.30 -1.90
C PHE A 24 13.72 -5.27 -2.11
N LEU A 25 13.00 -5.38 -3.22
CA LEU A 25 11.92 -4.47 -3.57
C LEU A 25 10.66 -4.81 -2.78
N TRP A 26 10.29 -3.93 -1.84
CA TRP A 26 9.01 -4.06 -1.13
C TRP A 26 7.93 -3.23 -1.82
N GLY A 27 6.78 -3.85 -2.05
CA GLY A 27 5.60 -3.21 -2.59
C GLY A 27 4.33 -3.57 -1.85
N VAL A 28 3.22 -3.10 -2.40
CA VAL A 28 1.86 -3.40 -1.93
C VAL A 28 0.92 -3.47 -3.12
N ASN A 29 -0.16 -4.21 -2.98
CA ASN A 29 -1.26 -4.28 -3.93
C ASN A 29 -2.30 -3.19 -3.65
N GLY A 30 -3.01 -2.79 -4.69
CA GLY A 30 -4.26 -2.07 -4.53
C GLY A 30 -5.01 -1.91 -5.84
N HIS A 31 -6.23 -1.42 -5.71
CA HIS A 31 -7.19 -1.33 -6.81
C HIS A 31 -7.65 0.13 -7.07
N PRO A 32 -6.72 1.06 -7.36
CA PRO A 32 -6.99 2.51 -7.39
C PRO A 32 -7.95 2.96 -8.49
N ILE A 33 -8.12 2.14 -9.51
CA ILE A 33 -8.90 2.43 -10.70
C ILE A 33 -10.34 1.95 -10.53
N THR A 34 -10.58 0.89 -9.75
CA THR A 34 -11.85 0.15 -9.80
C THR A 34 -12.63 0.11 -8.49
N ALA A 35 -11.99 0.22 -7.33
CA ALA A 35 -12.56 -0.36 -6.10
C ALA A 35 -13.00 0.63 -5.02
N TYR A 36 -12.40 1.82 -4.94
CA TYR A 36 -12.71 2.79 -3.88
C TYR A 36 -12.88 4.22 -4.41
N PRO A 37 -13.92 4.47 -5.23
CA PRO A 37 -14.27 5.83 -5.64
C PRO A 37 -14.40 6.73 -4.40
N GLY A 38 -13.70 7.88 -4.41
CA GLY A 38 -13.63 8.81 -3.28
C GLY A 38 -12.26 8.87 -2.61
N VAL A 39 -11.47 7.79 -2.64
CA VAL A 39 -10.10 7.81 -2.12
C VAL A 39 -9.13 8.32 -3.20
N ARG A 40 -8.60 9.52 -3.00
CA ARG A 40 -7.64 10.14 -3.94
C ARG A 40 -6.40 9.26 -4.17
N ILE A 41 -5.90 9.21 -5.40
CA ILE A 41 -4.66 8.51 -5.77
C ILE A 41 -3.49 9.01 -4.91
N GLU A 42 -3.37 10.33 -4.74
CA GLU A 42 -2.28 10.92 -3.95
C GLU A 42 -2.29 10.37 -2.53
N ARG A 43 -3.47 10.23 -1.91
CA ARG A 43 -3.60 9.74 -0.55
C ARG A 43 -3.09 8.32 -0.40
N GLN A 44 -3.35 7.48 -1.40
CA GLN A 44 -2.85 6.10 -1.42
C GLN A 44 -1.33 6.07 -1.58
N LEU A 45 -0.80 6.87 -2.50
CA LEU A 45 0.64 6.94 -2.71
C LEU A 45 1.38 7.54 -1.51
N ASP A 46 0.75 8.45 -0.75
CA ASP A 46 1.31 9.00 0.50
C ASP A 46 1.44 7.91 1.57
N PHE A 47 0.49 6.95 1.66
CA PHE A 47 0.65 5.78 2.52
C PHE A 47 1.85 4.93 2.10
N ILE A 48 1.99 4.65 0.80
CA ILE A 48 3.07 3.82 0.26
C ILE A 48 4.43 4.48 0.53
N GLU A 49 4.53 5.79 0.35
CA GLU A 49 5.73 6.57 0.65
C GLU A 49 6.08 6.54 2.15
N ASP A 50 5.11 6.74 3.04
CA ASP A 50 5.34 6.70 4.49
C ASP A 50 5.73 5.30 4.97
N LEU A 51 5.14 4.23 4.41
CA LEU A 51 5.57 2.84 4.62
C LEU A 51 7.02 2.60 4.16
N GLY A 52 7.51 3.39 3.21
CA GLY A 52 8.84 3.22 2.59
C GLY A 52 8.85 2.17 1.49
N LEU A 53 7.68 1.72 1.04
CA LEU A 53 7.55 0.80 -0.08
C LEU A 53 7.86 1.52 -1.39
N LYS A 54 8.35 0.76 -2.36
CA LYS A 54 8.88 1.27 -3.64
C LYS A 54 8.16 0.75 -4.86
N SER A 55 7.21 -0.17 -4.70
CA SER A 55 6.38 -0.63 -5.80
C SER A 55 4.90 -0.67 -5.45
N TYR A 56 4.05 -0.33 -6.40
CA TYR A 56 2.60 -0.43 -6.28
C TYR A 56 2.04 -1.32 -7.40
N ARG A 57 1.52 -2.49 -7.00
CA ARG A 57 0.92 -3.45 -7.93
C ARG A 57 -0.57 -3.17 -8.09
N VAL A 58 -1.01 -3.03 -9.34
CA VAL A 58 -2.37 -2.57 -9.67
C VAL A 58 -2.97 -3.31 -10.85
N ASN A 59 -4.26 -3.62 -10.75
CA ASN A 59 -4.99 -4.32 -11.80
C ASN A 59 -5.32 -3.42 -12.99
N ILE A 60 -5.10 -3.94 -14.19
CA ILE A 60 -5.46 -3.31 -15.47
C ILE A 60 -6.20 -4.32 -16.32
N SER A 61 -7.50 -4.11 -16.50
CA SER A 61 -8.36 -5.11 -17.15
C SER A 61 -8.66 -4.79 -18.62
N SER A 62 -8.51 -3.54 -19.04
CA SER A 62 -8.68 -3.15 -20.45
C SER A 62 -7.82 -1.95 -20.86
N GLU A 63 -7.70 -1.72 -22.16
CA GLU A 63 -7.11 -0.50 -22.71
C GLU A 63 -7.83 0.79 -22.26
N ASP A 64 -9.09 0.71 -21.84
CA ASP A 64 -9.86 1.88 -21.37
C ASP A 64 -9.31 2.43 -20.05
N ASN A 65 -8.60 1.61 -19.26
CA ASN A 65 -7.95 2.04 -18.02
C ASN A 65 -6.62 2.79 -18.26
N ALA A 66 -6.20 2.98 -19.50
CA ALA A 66 -4.88 3.52 -19.81
C ALA A 66 -4.71 5.00 -19.38
N ASP A 67 -5.77 5.82 -19.42
CA ASP A 67 -5.67 7.20 -18.95
C ASP A 67 -5.51 7.27 -17.42
N ASP A 68 -6.27 6.45 -16.68
CA ASP A 68 -6.16 6.34 -15.23
C ASP A 68 -4.79 5.79 -14.80
N LEU A 69 -4.29 4.77 -15.51
CA LEU A 69 -2.94 4.25 -15.29
C LEU A 69 -1.87 5.32 -15.54
N ALA A 70 -2.03 6.16 -16.57
CA ALA A 70 -1.07 7.24 -16.85
C ALA A 70 -1.07 8.30 -15.74
N ALA A 71 -2.23 8.68 -15.22
CA ALA A 71 -2.34 9.59 -14.09
C ALA A 71 -1.65 9.00 -12.83
N LEU A 72 -1.89 7.71 -12.58
CA LEU A 72 -1.29 6.98 -11.47
C LEU A 72 0.23 6.88 -11.58
N VAL A 73 0.76 6.48 -12.75
CA VAL A 73 2.20 6.42 -13.04
C VAL A 73 2.87 7.78 -12.80
N ALA A 74 2.26 8.86 -13.31
CA ALA A 74 2.79 10.21 -13.12
C ALA A 74 2.83 10.63 -11.65
N ALA A 75 1.79 10.29 -10.88
CA ALA A 75 1.71 10.59 -9.45
C ALA A 75 2.69 9.74 -8.62
N ALA A 76 2.85 8.46 -8.96
CA ALA A 76 3.77 7.53 -8.30
C ALA A 76 5.25 7.90 -8.54
N LYS A 77 5.59 8.30 -9.77
CA LYS A 77 6.95 8.74 -10.13
C LYS A 77 7.45 9.91 -9.29
N LYS A 78 6.56 10.86 -8.95
CA LYS A 78 6.89 12.01 -8.07
C LYS A 78 7.32 11.59 -6.67
N ARG A 79 6.90 10.39 -6.21
CA ARG A 79 7.21 9.83 -4.89
C ARG A 79 8.28 8.72 -4.95
N GLY A 80 8.86 8.47 -6.14
CA GLY A 80 9.81 7.38 -6.34
C GLY A 80 9.21 6.00 -6.08
N ILE A 81 7.95 5.82 -6.51
CA ILE A 81 7.23 4.54 -6.46
C ILE A 81 7.12 4.01 -7.89
N GLU A 82 7.55 2.77 -8.11
CA GLU A 82 7.46 2.05 -9.37
C GLU A 82 6.10 1.35 -9.51
N MET A 83 5.46 1.48 -10.66
CA MET A 83 4.22 0.75 -10.93
C MET A 83 4.54 -0.67 -11.40
N LEU A 84 3.81 -1.66 -10.86
CA LEU A 84 3.74 -3.02 -11.37
C LEU A 84 2.30 -3.30 -11.82
N PRO A 85 1.91 -2.94 -13.06
CA PRO A 85 0.57 -3.27 -13.52
C PRO A 85 0.47 -4.77 -13.79
N VAL A 86 -0.64 -5.37 -13.36
CA VAL A 86 -1.03 -6.73 -13.73
C VAL A 86 -2.14 -6.67 -14.77
N ILE A 87 -1.90 -7.29 -15.94
CA ILE A 87 -2.90 -7.33 -17.03
C ILE A 87 -3.84 -8.51 -16.78
N THR A 88 -5.10 -8.21 -16.50
CA THR A 88 -6.20 -9.18 -16.31
C THR A 88 -7.25 -8.98 -17.40
N PRO A 89 -7.00 -9.49 -18.62
CA PRO A 89 -7.64 -8.98 -19.83
C PRO A 89 -9.14 -9.31 -19.88
N GLN A 90 -10.00 -8.33 -19.59
CA GLN A 90 -11.46 -8.50 -19.50
C GLN A 90 -12.12 -9.02 -20.79
N ALA A 91 -11.50 -8.76 -21.94
CA ALA A 91 -12.03 -9.16 -23.24
C ALA A 91 -11.94 -10.67 -23.51
N VAL A 92 -11.15 -11.42 -22.74
CA VAL A 92 -10.99 -12.87 -22.92
C VAL A 92 -12.05 -13.64 -22.15
N ASP A 93 -12.65 -14.64 -22.79
CA ASP A 93 -13.58 -15.58 -22.17
C ASP A 93 -13.02 -17.00 -22.28
N LEU A 94 -12.51 -17.54 -21.17
CA LEU A 94 -11.90 -18.87 -21.14
C LEU A 94 -12.92 -20.00 -21.39
N GLU A 95 -14.21 -19.76 -21.21
CA GLU A 95 -15.24 -20.77 -21.46
C GLU A 95 -15.64 -20.77 -22.95
N GLU A 96 -15.85 -19.60 -23.53
CA GLU A 96 -16.44 -19.46 -24.86
C GLU A 96 -15.41 -19.32 -25.99
N ASP A 97 -14.31 -18.59 -25.79
CA ASP A 97 -13.37 -18.30 -26.87
C ASP A 97 -12.53 -19.53 -27.25
N SER A 98 -12.16 -19.58 -28.53
CA SER A 98 -11.14 -20.51 -29.03
C SER A 98 -9.73 -20.07 -28.63
N PRO A 99 -8.75 -20.99 -28.59
CA PRO A 99 -7.35 -20.64 -28.31
C PRO A 99 -6.79 -19.51 -29.20
N ASP A 100 -7.12 -19.48 -30.49
CA ASP A 100 -6.64 -18.43 -31.41
C ASP A 100 -7.25 -17.06 -31.09
N GLU A 101 -8.53 -17.01 -30.73
CA GLU A 101 -9.21 -15.78 -30.29
C GLU A 101 -8.63 -15.28 -28.97
N LEU A 102 -8.44 -16.18 -28.00
CA LEU A 102 -7.81 -15.87 -26.70
C LEU A 102 -6.41 -15.27 -26.90
N TYR A 103 -5.58 -15.91 -27.71
CA TYR A 103 -4.24 -15.40 -28.04
C TYR A 103 -4.31 -14.02 -28.68
N GLY A 104 -5.17 -13.84 -29.69
CA GLY A 104 -5.29 -12.58 -30.42
C GLY A 104 -5.77 -11.41 -29.53
N LYS A 105 -6.79 -11.64 -28.71
CA LYS A 105 -7.33 -10.66 -27.77
C LYS A 105 -6.30 -10.27 -26.70
N ALA A 106 -5.64 -11.25 -26.09
CA ALA A 106 -4.59 -11.04 -25.10
C ALA A 106 -3.40 -10.27 -25.68
N LYS A 107 -2.95 -10.64 -26.89
CA LYS A 107 -1.86 -9.93 -27.57
C LYS A 107 -2.22 -8.48 -27.88
N LYS A 108 -3.44 -8.21 -28.34
CA LYS A 108 -3.91 -6.85 -28.64
C LYS A 108 -3.79 -5.93 -27.42
N VAL A 109 -4.31 -6.35 -26.27
CA VAL A 109 -4.28 -5.52 -25.06
C VAL A 109 -2.84 -5.30 -24.55
N ALA A 110 -2.00 -6.34 -24.56
CA ALA A 110 -0.60 -6.22 -24.19
C ALA A 110 0.17 -5.25 -25.10
N VAL A 111 0.01 -5.34 -26.43
CA VAL A 111 0.62 -4.39 -27.38
C VAL A 111 0.15 -2.97 -27.13
N THR A 112 -1.15 -2.79 -26.90
CA THR A 112 -1.76 -1.46 -26.73
C THR A 112 -1.21 -0.77 -25.48
N LEU A 113 -1.23 -1.46 -24.34
CA LEU A 113 -0.72 -0.94 -23.07
C LEU A 113 0.80 -0.75 -23.13
N ALA A 114 1.57 -1.75 -23.55
CA ALA A 114 3.02 -1.63 -23.59
C ALA A 114 3.49 -0.53 -24.55
N THR A 115 2.83 -0.34 -25.70
CA THR A 115 3.20 0.74 -26.65
C THR A 115 3.10 2.10 -25.99
N ARG A 116 2.05 2.31 -25.20
CA ARG A 116 1.80 3.58 -24.51
C ARG A 116 2.78 3.85 -23.38
N PHE A 117 3.23 2.81 -22.68
CA PHE A 117 3.94 2.93 -21.39
C PHE A 117 5.39 2.43 -21.41
N LYS A 118 5.94 2.05 -22.58
CA LYS A 118 7.28 1.46 -22.69
C LYS A 118 8.40 2.32 -22.08
N ASP A 119 8.24 3.64 -22.01
CA ASP A 119 9.24 4.56 -21.48
C ASP A 119 9.11 4.76 -19.96
N GLU A 120 7.96 4.37 -19.38
CA GLU A 120 7.64 4.54 -17.97
C GLU A 120 7.54 3.24 -17.17
N ILE A 121 7.15 2.13 -17.81
CA ILE A 121 6.89 0.83 -17.16
C ILE A 121 7.73 -0.24 -17.85
N ARG A 122 8.67 -0.81 -17.07
CA ARG A 122 9.66 -1.78 -17.57
C ARG A 122 9.43 -3.22 -17.09
N VAL A 123 8.44 -3.43 -16.23
CA VAL A 123 7.99 -4.75 -15.79
C VAL A 123 6.47 -4.78 -15.81
N TRP A 124 5.91 -5.80 -16.46
CA TRP A 124 4.48 -6.07 -16.47
C TRP A 124 4.23 -7.45 -15.91
N GLU A 125 3.24 -7.56 -15.03
CA GLU A 125 2.69 -8.86 -14.65
C GLU A 125 1.58 -9.24 -15.64
N LEU A 126 1.61 -10.48 -16.11
CA LEU A 126 0.82 -10.91 -17.25
C LEU A 126 -0.07 -12.08 -16.85
N GLY A 127 -1.36 -11.81 -16.73
CA GLY A 127 -2.32 -12.72 -16.13
C GLY A 127 -2.27 -12.66 -14.59
N ASN A 128 -3.35 -13.12 -13.97
CA ASN A 128 -3.46 -13.29 -12.52
C ASN A 128 -4.15 -14.64 -12.26
N GLU A 129 -3.41 -15.62 -11.75
CA GLU A 129 -3.96 -16.92 -11.34
C GLU A 129 -4.77 -17.68 -12.41
N MET A 130 -4.41 -17.48 -13.68
CA MET A 130 -5.18 -18.00 -14.82
C MET A 130 -5.21 -19.54 -14.87
N GLU A 131 -4.20 -20.19 -14.31
CA GLU A 131 -4.07 -21.64 -14.25
C GLU A 131 -5.13 -22.32 -13.39
N ASN A 132 -5.77 -21.60 -12.46
CA ASN A 132 -6.87 -22.12 -11.66
C ASN A 132 -8.01 -22.67 -12.54
N HIS A 133 -8.28 -22.02 -13.68
CA HIS A 133 -9.26 -22.50 -14.66
C HIS A 133 -8.90 -23.90 -15.19
N ALA A 134 -7.61 -24.20 -15.31
CA ALA A 134 -7.13 -25.46 -15.87
C ALA A 134 -6.97 -26.58 -14.85
N ILE A 135 -7.18 -26.38 -13.54
CA ILE A 135 -7.05 -27.45 -12.55
C ILE A 135 -7.94 -28.65 -12.92
N ILE A 136 -7.36 -29.84 -12.91
CA ILE A 136 -8.06 -31.08 -13.23
C ILE A 136 -9.04 -31.45 -12.12
N LYS A 137 -10.23 -31.91 -12.54
CA LYS A 137 -11.36 -32.26 -11.69
C LYS A 137 -11.53 -33.79 -11.64
N PRO A 138 -12.29 -34.32 -10.67
CA PRO A 138 -12.57 -35.75 -10.55
C PRO A 138 -13.07 -36.37 -11.86
N CYS A 139 -12.56 -37.57 -12.19
CA CYS A 139 -12.87 -38.35 -13.40
C CYS A 139 -12.39 -37.77 -14.75
N GLU A 140 -11.76 -36.59 -14.78
CA GLU A 140 -11.20 -36.05 -16.03
C GLU A 140 -9.95 -36.84 -16.45
N ASN A 141 -9.73 -36.96 -17.76
CA ASN A 141 -8.54 -37.63 -18.27
C ASN A 141 -7.35 -36.67 -18.23
N ARG A 142 -6.21 -37.18 -17.79
CA ARG A 142 -4.90 -36.52 -17.88
C ARG A 142 -4.35 -36.66 -19.30
N ASP A 143 -3.38 -35.81 -19.63
CA ASP A 143 -2.75 -35.77 -20.95
C ASP A 143 -1.93 -37.03 -21.27
N ASP A 144 -1.55 -37.80 -20.25
CA ASP A 144 -0.89 -39.10 -20.39
C ASP A 144 -1.86 -40.28 -20.65
N GLY A 145 -3.17 -40.00 -20.73
CA GLY A 145 -4.22 -40.98 -20.96
C GLY A 145 -4.74 -41.68 -19.70
N THR A 146 -4.18 -41.39 -18.51
CA THR A 146 -4.71 -41.89 -17.25
C THR A 146 -5.92 -41.08 -16.79
N GLN A 147 -6.83 -41.68 -16.01
CA GLN A 147 -7.96 -40.96 -15.43
C GLN A 147 -7.61 -40.39 -14.06
N TYR A 148 -7.94 -39.11 -13.84
CA TYR A 148 -7.87 -38.51 -12.51
C TYR A 148 -8.92 -39.14 -11.59
N PRO A 149 -8.53 -39.66 -10.40
CA PRO A 149 -9.43 -40.45 -9.57
C PRO A 149 -10.75 -39.76 -9.24
N CYS A 150 -11.85 -40.43 -9.54
CA CYS A 150 -13.21 -39.92 -9.27
C CYS A 150 -13.51 -39.67 -7.79
N ALA A 151 -12.77 -40.32 -6.88
CA ALA A 151 -12.96 -40.18 -5.44
C ALA A 151 -12.17 -39.01 -4.83
N TRP A 152 -11.33 -38.33 -5.60
CA TRP A 152 -10.54 -37.19 -5.12
C TRP A 152 -11.33 -35.88 -5.27
N GLY A 153 -10.82 -34.79 -4.67
CA GLY A 153 -11.23 -33.43 -5.02
C GLY A 153 -10.46 -32.89 -6.24
N PRO A 154 -10.64 -31.61 -6.60
CA PRO A 154 -9.76 -30.94 -7.55
C PRO A 154 -8.29 -31.15 -7.20
N ALA A 155 -7.42 -31.24 -8.21
CA ALA A 155 -6.00 -31.45 -7.97
C ALA A 155 -5.35 -30.23 -7.31
N GLY A 156 -4.20 -30.47 -6.66
CA GLY A 156 -3.46 -29.42 -5.96
C GLY A 156 -2.54 -28.58 -6.86
N GLY A 157 -2.44 -28.89 -8.15
CA GLY A 157 -1.65 -28.12 -9.13
C GLY A 157 -0.14 -28.35 -9.09
N THR A 158 0.34 -29.35 -8.34
CA THR A 158 1.76 -29.58 -8.06
C THR A 158 2.50 -30.24 -9.20
N ASP A 159 1.79 -31.01 -10.04
CA ASP A 159 2.33 -31.67 -11.21
C ASP A 159 1.74 -31.09 -12.50
N ALA A 160 2.46 -31.20 -13.63
CA ALA A 160 1.96 -30.77 -14.93
C ALA A 160 0.66 -31.51 -15.34
N LEU A 161 0.45 -32.73 -14.85
CA LEU A 161 -0.77 -33.51 -15.08
C LEU A 161 -1.92 -33.17 -14.11
N ASP A 162 -1.70 -32.27 -13.15
CA ASP A 162 -2.77 -31.72 -12.31
C ASP A 162 -3.58 -30.63 -13.04
N TYR A 163 -3.29 -30.40 -14.33
CA TYR A 163 -4.00 -29.48 -15.20
C TYR A 163 -4.67 -30.25 -16.34
N TYR A 164 -5.96 -30.01 -16.54
CA TYR A 164 -6.75 -30.59 -17.60
C TYR A 164 -6.37 -29.96 -18.95
N GLY A 165 -5.77 -30.74 -19.85
CA GLY A 165 -5.24 -30.28 -21.13
C GLY A 165 -6.17 -29.38 -21.94
N PRO A 166 -7.45 -29.74 -22.14
CA PRO A 166 -8.39 -28.90 -22.89
C PRO A 166 -8.65 -27.51 -22.29
N ARG A 167 -8.54 -27.34 -20.97
CA ARG A 167 -8.60 -26.01 -20.34
C ARG A 167 -7.23 -25.34 -20.32
N TRP A 168 -6.16 -26.11 -20.15
CA TRP A 168 -4.80 -25.58 -20.17
C TRP A 168 -4.43 -24.90 -21.50
N VAL A 169 -4.81 -25.47 -22.65
CA VAL A 169 -4.49 -24.86 -23.96
C VAL A 169 -5.07 -23.45 -24.10
N LYS A 170 -6.22 -23.18 -23.47
CA LYS A 170 -6.83 -21.84 -23.43
C LYS A 170 -6.04 -20.88 -22.53
N VAL A 171 -5.66 -21.32 -21.32
CA VAL A 171 -4.79 -20.56 -20.42
C VAL A 171 -3.45 -20.22 -21.09
N SER A 172 -2.83 -21.22 -21.71
CA SER A 172 -1.58 -21.09 -22.46
C SER A 172 -1.68 -20.07 -23.59
N ALA A 173 -2.79 -20.07 -24.34
CA ALA A 173 -3.04 -19.10 -25.40
C ALA A 173 -3.08 -17.65 -24.88
N VAL A 174 -3.76 -17.39 -23.76
CA VAL A 174 -3.81 -16.05 -23.16
C VAL A 174 -2.42 -15.61 -22.70
N LEU A 175 -1.73 -16.44 -21.90
CA LEU A 175 -0.41 -16.12 -21.37
C LEU A 175 0.61 -15.89 -22.51
N LYS A 176 0.61 -16.74 -23.53
CA LYS A 176 1.47 -16.57 -24.71
C LYS A 176 1.13 -15.30 -25.48
N GLY A 177 -0.15 -14.98 -25.66
CA GLY A 177 -0.60 -13.75 -26.31
C GLY A 177 -0.09 -12.50 -25.58
N LEU A 178 -0.21 -12.47 -24.26
CA LEU A 178 0.35 -11.39 -23.42
C LEU A 178 1.87 -11.29 -23.58
N SER A 179 2.60 -12.40 -23.45
CA SER A 179 4.07 -12.44 -23.58
C SER A 179 4.56 -11.92 -24.93
N ASP A 180 3.99 -12.47 -26.01
CA ASP A 180 4.35 -12.11 -27.38
C ASP A 180 3.98 -10.65 -27.67
N GLY A 181 2.89 -10.15 -27.08
CA GLY A 181 2.46 -8.76 -27.22
C GLY A 181 3.45 -7.78 -26.60
N ILE A 182 3.89 -8.02 -25.36
CA ILE A 182 4.94 -7.22 -24.71
C ILE A 182 6.23 -7.26 -25.53
N THR A 183 6.67 -8.47 -25.91
CA THR A 183 7.92 -8.69 -26.66
C THR A 183 7.92 -7.99 -28.01
N ALA A 184 6.78 -7.95 -28.70
CA ALA A 184 6.64 -7.28 -30.00
C ALA A 184 6.80 -5.76 -29.92
N VAL A 185 6.50 -5.15 -28.76
CA VAL A 185 6.68 -3.71 -28.54
C VAL A 185 8.13 -3.39 -28.19
N ASP A 186 8.67 -4.09 -27.20
CA ASP A 186 10.06 -3.95 -26.77
C ASP A 186 10.51 -5.21 -26.01
N PRO A 187 11.44 -6.01 -26.55
CA PRO A 187 11.93 -7.23 -25.91
C PRO A 187 12.70 -6.97 -24.61
N GLY A 188 13.08 -5.72 -24.32
CA GLY A 188 13.70 -5.33 -23.06
C GLY A 188 12.69 -5.05 -21.93
N ILE A 189 11.39 -5.14 -22.16
CA ILE A 189 10.36 -5.07 -21.11
C ILE A 189 10.25 -6.45 -20.45
N LYS A 190 10.38 -6.51 -19.13
CA LYS A 190 10.31 -7.76 -18.39
C LYS A 190 8.86 -8.23 -18.21
N LYS A 191 8.68 -9.53 -18.38
CA LYS A 191 7.40 -10.25 -18.32
C LYS A 191 7.36 -11.06 -17.03
N ALA A 192 6.65 -10.58 -16.02
CA ALA A 192 6.39 -11.31 -14.79
C ALA A 192 5.15 -12.20 -14.98
N MET A 193 5.27 -13.48 -14.67
CA MET A 193 4.19 -14.46 -14.83
C MET A 193 4.30 -15.56 -13.78
N GLY A 194 3.16 -16.07 -13.33
CA GLY A 194 3.12 -17.07 -12.29
C GLY A 194 1.73 -17.53 -11.96
N THR A 195 1.52 -17.90 -10.70
CA THR A 195 0.41 -18.75 -10.28
C THR A 195 -0.24 -18.24 -8.99
N ALA A 196 -1.39 -18.80 -8.64
CA ALA A 196 -2.15 -18.61 -7.40
C ALA A 196 -1.41 -19.05 -6.13
N GLY A 197 -0.14 -19.43 -6.25
CA GLY A 197 0.66 -19.83 -5.11
C GLY A 197 0.44 -21.27 -4.70
N TRP A 198 0.15 -21.48 -3.42
CA TRP A 198 0.28 -22.77 -2.73
C TRP A 198 -0.27 -23.96 -3.53
N GLY A 199 0.65 -24.85 -3.94
CA GLY A 199 0.32 -26.05 -4.71
C GLY A 199 0.57 -25.91 -6.21
N HIS A 200 0.62 -24.72 -6.79
CA HIS A 200 0.52 -24.53 -8.24
C HIS A 200 1.85 -24.58 -9.03
N VAL A 201 2.90 -25.20 -8.50
CA VAL A 201 4.21 -25.23 -9.17
C VAL A 201 4.21 -25.96 -10.53
N GLY A 202 3.25 -26.86 -10.77
CA GLY A 202 3.11 -27.59 -12.02
C GLY A 202 2.79 -26.69 -13.23
N ALA A 203 2.18 -25.52 -13.02
CA ALA A 203 1.88 -24.59 -14.11
C ALA A 203 3.16 -24.01 -14.74
N PHE A 204 4.26 -23.85 -13.99
CA PHE A 204 5.54 -23.43 -14.57
C PHE A 204 6.09 -24.48 -15.55
N ALA A 205 5.92 -25.77 -15.25
CA ALA A 205 6.34 -26.84 -16.14
C ALA A 205 5.53 -26.80 -17.44
N ARG A 206 4.22 -26.55 -17.33
CA ARG A 206 3.35 -26.38 -18.48
C ARG A 206 3.71 -25.17 -19.32
N MET A 207 3.92 -24.00 -18.71
CA MET A 207 4.37 -22.78 -19.40
C MET A 207 5.70 -23.00 -20.13
N ASN A 208 6.65 -23.68 -19.49
CA ASN A 208 7.94 -24.03 -20.10
C ASN A 208 7.77 -24.95 -21.30
N ASN A 209 6.94 -25.99 -21.18
CA ASN A 209 6.68 -26.96 -22.25
C ASN A 209 6.01 -26.32 -23.47
N ASP A 210 5.13 -25.34 -23.25
CA ASP A 210 4.42 -24.61 -24.32
C ASP A 210 5.26 -23.47 -24.93
N GLY A 211 6.49 -23.28 -24.44
CA GLY A 211 7.40 -22.24 -24.92
C GLY A 211 6.84 -20.84 -24.72
N ILE A 212 6.23 -20.58 -23.56
CA ILE A 212 5.85 -19.23 -23.13
C ILE A 212 7.12 -18.56 -22.60
N ASP A 213 7.44 -17.36 -23.07
CA ASP A 213 8.59 -16.61 -22.57
C ASP A 213 8.20 -15.72 -21.39
N TRP A 214 8.87 -15.87 -20.25
CA TRP A 214 8.71 -15.00 -19.09
C TRP A 214 10.07 -14.71 -18.46
N ASP A 215 10.21 -13.58 -17.79
CA ASP A 215 11.48 -13.11 -17.23
C ASP A 215 11.54 -13.27 -15.71
N ILE A 216 10.39 -13.22 -15.05
CA ILE A 216 10.25 -13.23 -13.58
C ILE A 216 9.14 -14.22 -13.21
N SER A 217 9.45 -15.17 -12.33
CA SER A 217 8.48 -16.13 -11.82
C SER A 217 7.70 -15.53 -10.65
N VAL A 218 6.37 -15.47 -10.77
CA VAL A 218 5.46 -14.86 -9.79
C VAL A 218 4.86 -15.93 -8.88
N TRP A 219 4.74 -15.61 -7.59
CA TRP A 219 4.14 -16.50 -6.59
C TRP A 219 3.26 -15.74 -5.61
N HIS A 220 2.08 -16.28 -5.29
CA HIS A 220 1.22 -15.77 -4.22
C HIS A 220 1.38 -16.62 -2.96
N MET A 221 1.24 -16.06 -1.76
CA MET A 221 1.32 -16.84 -0.52
C MET A 221 0.60 -16.21 0.66
N TYR A 222 -0.07 -17.03 1.46
CA TYR A 222 -0.93 -16.57 2.55
C TYR A 222 -0.62 -17.34 3.83
N GLY A 223 0.59 -17.14 4.36
CA GLY A 223 1.03 -17.61 5.69
C GLY A 223 1.82 -18.92 5.70
N GLU A 224 1.86 -19.66 4.61
CA GLU A 224 2.66 -20.88 4.51
C GLU A 224 4.15 -20.57 4.24
N ASP A 225 5.05 -21.52 4.56
CA ASP A 225 6.47 -21.39 4.19
C ASP A 225 6.66 -21.71 2.69
N PRO A 226 7.12 -20.76 1.86
CA PRO A 226 7.21 -20.95 0.42
C PRO A 226 8.49 -21.67 -0.03
N GLU A 227 9.41 -22.03 0.89
CA GLU A 227 10.73 -22.55 0.52
C GLU A 227 10.68 -23.80 -0.38
N TRP A 228 9.70 -24.67 -0.20
CA TRP A 228 9.53 -25.84 -1.06
C TRP A 228 9.22 -25.42 -2.51
N ALA A 229 8.30 -24.46 -2.69
CA ALA A 229 7.92 -23.97 -4.01
C ALA A 229 9.05 -23.18 -4.65
N PHE A 230 9.74 -22.34 -3.88
CA PHE A 230 10.88 -21.56 -4.37
C PHE A 230 12.03 -22.45 -4.85
N ARG A 231 12.20 -23.64 -4.25
CA ARG A 231 13.17 -24.63 -4.73
C ARG A 231 12.85 -25.15 -6.12
N GLU A 232 11.58 -25.46 -6.38
CA GLU A 232 11.13 -25.91 -7.70
C GLU A 232 11.20 -24.76 -8.72
N ILE A 233 10.68 -23.58 -8.35
CA ILE A 233 10.63 -22.40 -9.23
C ILE A 233 12.03 -21.89 -9.59
N ALA A 234 12.98 -21.95 -8.66
CA ALA A 234 14.38 -21.57 -8.94
C ALA A 234 15.04 -22.48 -10.00
N GLY A 235 14.50 -23.68 -10.24
CA GLY A 235 14.94 -24.58 -11.31
C GLY A 235 14.82 -23.98 -12.71
N TYR A 236 13.92 -23.02 -12.93
CA TYR A 236 13.76 -22.32 -14.21
C TYR A 236 14.79 -21.20 -14.41
N GLY A 237 15.67 -20.94 -13.44
CA GLY A 237 16.78 -19.99 -13.55
C GLY A 237 16.40 -18.52 -13.54
N LYS A 238 15.13 -18.20 -13.26
CA LYS A 238 14.54 -16.85 -13.25
C LYS A 238 14.41 -16.34 -11.80
N PRO A 239 14.46 -15.02 -11.56
CA PRO A 239 14.16 -14.45 -10.25
C PRO A 239 12.72 -14.70 -9.83
N ILE A 240 12.47 -14.68 -8.52
CA ILE A 240 11.15 -14.90 -7.92
C ILE A 240 10.62 -13.57 -7.36
N TRP A 241 9.40 -13.21 -7.75
CA TRP A 241 8.65 -12.10 -7.16
C TRP A 241 7.42 -12.65 -6.45
N VAL A 242 7.22 -12.25 -5.20
CA VAL A 242 6.01 -12.58 -4.45
C VAL A 242 5.02 -11.45 -4.58
N THR A 243 4.15 -11.49 -5.59
CA THR A 243 3.31 -10.34 -5.94
C THR A 243 2.05 -10.23 -5.07
N GLU A 244 1.77 -11.25 -4.26
CA GLU A 244 0.73 -11.20 -3.23
C GLU A 244 1.17 -11.97 -1.98
N PHE A 245 1.18 -11.29 -0.84
CA PHE A 245 1.20 -11.96 0.45
C PHE A 245 0.48 -11.20 1.55
N ASN A 246 -0.12 -11.93 2.49
CA ASN A 246 -0.60 -11.40 3.76
C ASN A 246 -0.70 -12.53 4.80
N HIS A 247 -1.17 -12.19 6.00
CA HIS A 247 -1.77 -13.17 6.89
C HIS A 247 -3.05 -13.73 6.25
N PRO A 248 -3.26 -15.06 6.23
CA PRO A 248 -4.31 -15.71 5.42
C PRO A 248 -5.75 -15.30 5.73
N LEU A 249 -6.00 -14.74 6.90
CA LEU A 249 -7.34 -14.31 7.31
C LEU A 249 -7.44 -12.79 7.50
N GLY A 250 -6.49 -12.03 6.93
CA GLY A 250 -6.39 -10.60 7.17
C GLY A 250 -6.42 -10.30 8.66
N SER A 251 -7.28 -9.37 9.07
CA SER A 251 -7.57 -9.04 10.47
C SER A 251 -8.77 -9.73 11.11
N GLN A 252 -9.41 -10.72 10.47
CA GLN A 252 -10.64 -11.34 10.99
C GLN A 252 -10.48 -11.98 12.37
N ARG A 253 -9.27 -12.44 12.69
CA ARG A 253 -8.91 -13.00 14.01
C ARG A 253 -8.19 -12.01 14.93
N GLY A 254 -8.13 -10.75 14.52
CA GLY A 254 -7.53 -9.63 15.23
C GLY A 254 -6.39 -8.98 14.45
N GLU A 255 -6.40 -7.65 14.40
CA GLU A 255 -5.40 -6.85 13.69
C GLU A 255 -3.95 -7.06 14.18
N ARG A 256 -3.77 -7.47 15.45
CA ARG A 256 -2.44 -7.82 15.97
C ARG A 256 -1.91 -9.09 15.32
N GLN A 257 -2.77 -10.09 15.12
CA GLN A 257 -2.37 -11.34 14.49
C GLN A 257 -1.97 -11.11 13.04
N GLN A 258 -2.72 -10.28 12.30
CA GLN A 258 -2.34 -9.84 10.96
C GLN A 258 -0.94 -9.21 10.95
N ALA A 259 -0.68 -8.28 11.88
CA ALA A 259 0.60 -7.58 11.97
C ALA A 259 1.78 -8.52 12.26
N GLU A 260 1.58 -9.48 13.17
CA GLU A 260 2.58 -10.52 13.51
C GLU A 260 2.84 -11.45 12.31
N GLY A 261 1.79 -11.89 11.63
CA GLY A 261 1.89 -12.74 10.44
C GLY A 261 2.61 -12.08 9.28
N ILE A 262 2.26 -10.83 8.95
CA ILE A 262 2.96 -10.07 7.90
C ILE A 262 4.44 -9.91 8.24
N LYS A 263 4.77 -9.54 9.49
CA LYS A 263 6.16 -9.39 9.93
C LYS A 263 6.93 -10.71 9.82
N GLN A 264 6.31 -11.83 10.18
CA GLN A 264 6.90 -13.16 10.06
C GLN A 264 7.19 -13.49 8.59
N THR A 265 6.22 -13.30 7.69
CA THR A 265 6.40 -13.53 6.25
C THR A 265 7.48 -12.63 5.65
N MET A 266 7.48 -11.34 5.96
CA MET A 266 8.53 -10.41 5.48
C MET A 266 9.93 -10.84 5.95
N THR A 267 10.06 -11.28 7.20
CA THR A 267 11.32 -11.83 7.72
C THR A 267 11.74 -13.07 6.94
N ARG A 268 10.81 -14.00 6.72
CA ARG A 268 11.06 -15.24 5.98
C ARG A 268 11.50 -14.98 4.55
N LEU A 269 10.87 -14.03 3.85
CA LEU A 269 11.25 -13.66 2.48
C LEU A 269 12.67 -13.06 2.42
N ARG A 270 13.09 -12.29 3.43
CA ARG A 270 14.48 -11.82 3.53
C ARG A 270 15.47 -12.97 3.72
N GLU A 271 15.14 -13.97 4.51
CA GLU A 271 15.99 -15.16 4.69
C GLU A 271 16.16 -15.95 3.38
N LEU A 272 15.09 -16.04 2.58
CA LEU A 272 15.06 -16.78 1.32
C LEU A 272 15.63 -15.98 0.13
N GLN A 273 15.78 -14.65 0.26
CA GLN A 273 16.25 -13.73 -0.79
C GLN A 273 17.48 -14.25 -1.53
N SER A 274 18.60 -14.44 -0.82
CA SER A 274 19.87 -14.81 -1.45
C SER A 274 19.88 -16.25 -1.97
N LYS A 275 19.13 -17.14 -1.32
CA LYS A 275 19.10 -18.57 -1.64
C LYS A 275 18.34 -18.85 -2.93
N TYR A 276 17.24 -18.13 -3.18
CA TYR A 276 16.33 -18.41 -4.30
C TYR A 276 16.17 -17.24 -5.27
N LYS A 277 16.98 -16.18 -5.15
CA LYS A 277 16.83 -14.94 -5.94
C LYS A 277 15.43 -14.35 -5.83
N VAL A 278 14.92 -14.25 -4.60
CA VAL A 278 13.67 -13.54 -4.33
C VAL A 278 13.98 -12.05 -4.35
N GLU A 279 13.50 -11.34 -5.36
CA GLU A 279 13.89 -9.94 -5.63
C GLU A 279 12.85 -8.93 -5.15
N ALA A 280 11.57 -9.31 -5.14
CA ALA A 280 10.48 -8.43 -4.75
C ALA A 280 9.38 -9.17 -3.98
N ALA A 281 8.66 -8.43 -3.14
CA ALA A 281 7.40 -8.89 -2.57
C ALA A 281 6.39 -7.77 -2.32
N HIS A 282 5.11 -8.06 -2.54
CA HIS A 282 4.00 -7.12 -2.48
C HIS A 282 2.93 -7.61 -1.51
N ILE A 283 2.62 -6.78 -0.53
CA ILE A 283 1.59 -7.07 0.47
C ILE A 283 0.21 -6.96 -0.19
N TYR A 284 -0.64 -7.98 -0.07
CA TYR A 284 -2.05 -7.93 -0.49
C TYR A 284 -2.94 -7.63 0.72
N GLU A 285 -3.25 -6.38 1.06
CA GLU A 285 -3.20 -5.18 0.21
C GLU A 285 -3.15 -3.85 1.00
N LEU A 286 -3.18 -2.70 0.31
CA LEU A 286 -3.04 -1.38 0.93
C LEU A 286 -4.26 -0.97 1.77
N LEU A 287 -5.46 -1.04 1.18
CA LEU A 287 -6.72 -0.63 1.81
C LEU A 287 -7.59 -1.85 2.06
N ASP A 288 -8.36 -1.88 3.14
CA ASP A 288 -9.38 -2.91 3.34
C ASP A 288 -10.47 -2.78 2.25
N GLU A 289 -10.99 -3.89 1.74
CA GLU A 289 -12.11 -3.90 0.79
C GLU A 289 -13.43 -4.26 1.48
N THR A 290 -13.86 -3.42 2.41
CA THR A 290 -14.98 -3.73 3.35
C THR A 290 -16.30 -4.15 2.70
N TYR A 291 -16.52 -3.83 1.41
CA TYR A 291 -17.68 -4.28 0.64
C TYR A 291 -17.69 -5.78 0.34
N TRP A 292 -16.59 -6.51 0.51
CA TRP A 292 -16.54 -7.98 0.42
C TRP A 292 -16.99 -8.70 1.70
N ALA A 293 -17.35 -7.99 2.76
CA ALA A 293 -17.73 -8.62 4.02
C ALA A 293 -18.90 -9.62 3.81
N PRO A 294 -18.85 -10.83 4.42
CA PRO A 294 -17.93 -11.27 5.48
C PRO A 294 -16.69 -12.05 4.98
N SER A 295 -16.31 -11.94 3.70
CA SER A 295 -15.06 -12.53 3.19
C SER A 295 -13.86 -12.02 3.97
N HIS A 296 -12.81 -12.83 4.07
CA HIS A 296 -11.54 -12.40 4.67
C HIS A 296 -10.85 -11.32 3.84
N GLU A 297 -11.12 -11.28 2.53
CA GLU A 297 -10.69 -10.21 1.61
C GLU A 297 -11.09 -8.82 2.11
N ALA A 298 -12.24 -8.71 2.80
CA ALA A 298 -12.72 -7.44 3.33
C ALA A 298 -11.80 -6.80 4.38
N GLU A 299 -10.85 -7.56 4.91
CA GLU A 299 -10.04 -7.22 6.07
C GLU A 299 -8.52 -7.43 5.84
N MET A 300 -8.09 -7.50 4.58
CA MET A 300 -6.69 -7.74 4.19
C MET A 300 -5.82 -6.49 4.22
N GLY A 301 -6.42 -5.31 4.16
CA GLY A 301 -5.74 -4.02 4.07
C GLY A 301 -4.79 -3.72 5.23
N LEU A 302 -3.78 -2.91 4.95
CA LEU A 302 -2.97 -2.23 5.96
C LEU A 302 -3.71 -1.04 6.57
N VAL A 303 -4.65 -0.46 5.83
CA VAL A 303 -5.42 0.73 6.21
C VAL A 303 -6.90 0.40 6.10
N ARG A 304 -7.70 0.84 7.07
CA ARG A 304 -9.14 0.66 7.02
C ARG A 304 -9.77 1.44 5.88
N LEU A 305 -10.90 0.98 5.38
CA LEU A 305 -11.74 1.70 4.42
C LEU A 305 -13.13 1.90 5.03
N ALA A 306 -13.69 3.09 4.89
CA ALA A 306 -15.00 3.42 5.45
C ALA A 306 -15.91 3.99 4.37
N ALA A 307 -17.17 3.56 4.37
CA ALA A 307 -18.19 4.12 3.51
C ALA A 307 -18.51 5.57 3.94
N THR A 308 -18.65 6.46 2.97
CA THR A 308 -19.06 7.85 3.20
C THR A 308 -20.57 8.01 2.99
N ALA A 309 -21.14 9.09 3.52
CA ALA A 309 -22.58 9.35 3.41
C ALA A 309 -23.08 9.52 1.96
N ASP A 310 -22.19 9.89 1.03
CA ASP A 310 -22.49 10.01 -0.41
C ASP A 310 -22.30 8.69 -1.19
N GLY A 311 -22.15 7.55 -0.49
CA GLY A 311 -22.04 6.23 -1.11
C GLY A 311 -20.66 5.95 -1.75
N LYS A 312 -19.65 6.75 -1.39
CA LYS A 312 -18.25 6.59 -1.79
C LYS A 312 -17.44 5.99 -0.65
N TRP A 313 -16.12 6.05 -0.77
CA TRP A 313 -15.18 5.55 0.21
C TRP A 313 -14.21 6.63 0.68
N ALA A 314 -13.82 6.52 1.95
CA ALA A 314 -12.75 7.26 2.56
C ALA A 314 -11.73 6.28 3.17
N ALA A 315 -10.45 6.57 2.98
CA ALA A 315 -9.40 5.88 3.72
C ALA A 315 -9.54 6.21 5.21
N GLY A 316 -9.67 5.17 6.02
CA GLY A 316 -9.69 5.25 7.48
C GLY A 316 -8.29 5.19 8.09
N GLU A 317 -8.24 4.77 9.34
CA GLU A 317 -6.99 4.75 10.09
C GLU A 317 -6.10 3.55 9.78
N PRO A 318 -4.76 3.72 9.78
CA PRO A 318 -3.83 2.60 9.70
C PRO A 318 -4.09 1.52 10.76
N LYS A 319 -3.98 0.26 10.35
CA LYS A 319 -4.03 -0.89 11.25
C LYS A 319 -2.65 -1.12 11.89
N PRO A 320 -2.57 -1.88 13.00
CA PRO A 320 -1.31 -2.37 13.54
C PRO A 320 -0.35 -2.98 12.49
N ALA A 321 -0.90 -3.64 11.46
CA ALA A 321 -0.16 -4.18 10.32
C ALA A 321 0.63 -3.10 9.56
N TYR A 322 0.03 -1.94 9.29
CA TYR A 322 0.71 -0.81 8.65
C TYR A 322 1.97 -0.41 9.41
N LYS A 323 1.87 -0.26 10.74
CA LYS A 323 3.03 0.09 11.58
C LYS A 323 4.10 -1.01 11.54
N ALA A 324 3.71 -2.27 11.59
CA ALA A 324 4.64 -3.39 11.54
C ALA A 324 5.46 -3.38 10.23
N VAL A 325 4.79 -3.15 9.10
CA VAL A 325 5.43 -3.01 7.78
C VAL A 325 6.35 -1.80 7.74
N ARG A 326 5.85 -0.62 8.15
CA ARG A 326 6.63 0.62 8.18
C ARG A 326 7.92 0.45 8.99
N ASP A 327 7.81 -0.10 10.20
CA ASP A 327 8.95 -0.28 11.09
C ASP A 327 9.92 -1.35 10.59
N PHE A 328 9.43 -2.37 9.89
CA PHE A 328 10.28 -3.37 9.25
C PHE A 328 11.11 -2.74 8.13
N VAL A 329 10.51 -1.88 7.31
CA VAL A 329 11.16 -1.26 6.14
C VAL A 329 12.05 -0.08 6.54
N ARG A 330 11.58 0.79 7.43
CA ARG A 330 12.21 2.07 7.77
C ARG A 330 12.84 2.14 9.15
N GLY A 331 12.64 1.11 9.97
CA GLY A 331 12.94 1.16 11.40
C GLY A 331 11.86 1.89 12.22
N PRO A 332 11.89 1.72 13.56
CA PRO A 332 10.90 2.29 14.45
C PRO A 332 10.86 3.82 14.35
N ARG A 333 9.65 4.39 14.21
CA ARG A 333 9.45 5.84 14.30
C ARG A 333 9.48 6.29 15.76
N ALA A 334 10.25 7.32 16.07
CA ALA A 334 10.06 8.06 17.32
C ALA A 334 8.67 8.72 17.33
N LEU A 335 8.09 8.91 18.51
CA LEU A 335 6.87 9.71 18.62
C LEU A 335 7.16 11.13 18.11
N PRO A 336 6.30 11.70 17.24
CA PRO A 336 6.46 13.08 16.86
C PRO A 336 6.31 13.97 18.09
N GLU A 337 7.14 15.01 18.17
CA GLU A 337 7.03 16.05 19.16
C GLU A 337 6.31 17.26 18.56
N PRO A 338 5.45 17.97 19.32
CA PRO A 338 4.90 19.24 18.89
C PRO A 338 6.03 20.22 18.56
N LYS A 339 5.95 20.86 17.39
CA LYS A 339 6.92 21.86 16.93
C LYS A 339 6.19 23.16 16.67
N ARG A 340 6.54 24.21 17.41
CA ARG A 340 5.97 25.55 17.23
C ARG A 340 7.09 26.52 16.87
N ASP A 341 6.93 27.19 15.73
CA ASP A 341 7.77 28.30 15.26
C ASP A 341 7.18 29.65 15.73
N CYS A 342 6.25 29.60 16.68
CA CYS A 342 5.52 30.72 17.27
C CYS A 342 5.44 30.51 18.79
N ASP A 343 5.31 31.61 19.54
CA ASP A 343 5.11 31.57 20.98
C ASP A 343 3.64 31.81 21.35
N LEU A 344 3.00 30.82 21.96
CA LEU A 344 1.63 30.92 22.47
C LEU A 344 1.48 32.05 23.52
N ALA A 345 2.55 32.36 24.25
CA ALA A 345 2.56 33.43 25.23
C ALA A 345 2.60 34.82 24.61
N GLU A 346 3.02 34.96 23.35
CA GLU A 346 3.02 36.24 22.63
C GLU A 346 1.67 36.53 21.96
N MET A 347 0.83 35.51 21.76
CA MET A 347 -0.48 35.61 21.10
C MET A 347 -1.63 36.06 22.05
N ARG A 348 -1.32 36.83 23.10
CA ARG A 348 -2.22 37.15 24.24
C ARG A 348 -3.24 38.27 23.98
N THR A 349 -3.62 38.56 22.73
CA THR A 349 -4.67 39.55 22.47
C THR A 349 -6.06 38.93 22.67
N GLN A 350 -6.97 39.61 23.36
CA GLN A 350 -8.37 39.16 23.54
C GLN A 350 -9.24 39.38 22.29
N GLU A 351 -8.64 39.92 21.22
CA GLU A 351 -9.31 40.10 19.94
C GLU A 351 -9.49 38.76 19.19
N ILE A 352 -10.49 38.73 18.31
CA ILE A 352 -10.80 37.56 17.47
C ILE A 352 -9.58 37.05 16.68
N VAL A 353 -8.72 37.96 16.20
CA VAL A 353 -7.50 37.63 15.45
C VAL A 353 -6.45 36.97 16.36
N GLY A 354 -6.40 37.35 17.64
CA GLY A 354 -5.59 36.68 18.65
C GLY A 354 -5.98 35.23 18.86
N HIS A 355 -7.28 34.96 18.97
CA HIS A 355 -7.79 33.59 19.12
C HIS A 355 -7.44 32.72 17.91
N ILE A 356 -7.58 33.28 16.69
CA ILE A 356 -7.21 32.60 15.46
C ILE A 356 -5.71 32.29 15.45
N ASN A 357 -4.86 33.29 15.70
CA ASN A 357 -3.40 33.10 15.73
C ASN A 357 -2.97 32.11 16.81
N TYR A 358 -3.60 32.14 18.00
CA TYR A 358 -3.33 31.18 19.06
C TYR A 358 -3.69 29.76 18.62
N GLY A 359 -4.86 29.55 18.00
CA GLY A 359 -5.28 28.24 17.51
C GLY A 359 -4.37 27.68 16.42
N TYR A 360 -4.00 28.51 15.43
CA TYR A 360 -3.01 28.14 14.41
C TYR A 360 -1.66 27.81 15.06
N CYS A 361 -1.22 28.60 16.04
CA CYS A 361 0.05 28.35 16.71
C CYS A 361 0.02 27.06 17.53
N LEU A 362 -1.10 26.78 18.20
CA LEU A 362 -1.27 25.60 19.02
C LEU A 362 -1.24 24.33 18.16
N VAL A 363 -1.98 24.31 17.06
CA VAL A 363 -2.19 23.12 16.22
C VAL A 363 -1.14 22.99 15.12
N LEU A 364 -0.91 24.05 14.34
CA LEU A 364 -0.01 24.05 13.17
C LEU A 364 1.38 24.61 13.48
N GLY A 365 1.60 25.14 14.67
CA GLY A 365 2.92 25.61 15.08
C GLY A 365 3.36 26.90 14.38
N ARG A 366 2.42 27.68 13.82
CA ARG A 366 2.67 28.99 13.20
C ARG A 366 1.50 29.93 13.44
N ALA A 367 1.68 31.24 13.21
CA ALA A 367 0.55 32.16 13.14
C ALA A 367 -0.32 31.93 11.88
N ALA A 368 -1.56 32.40 11.91
CA ALA A 368 -2.40 32.38 10.72
C ALA A 368 -1.84 33.36 9.68
N ASP A 369 -1.87 32.96 8.41
CA ASP A 369 -1.67 33.89 7.30
C ASP A 369 -2.96 34.70 7.06
N MET A 370 -2.94 35.57 6.05
CA MET A 370 -4.10 36.41 5.72
C MET A 370 -5.34 35.56 5.38
N GLU A 371 -5.18 34.52 4.57
CA GLU A 371 -6.28 33.64 4.17
C GLU A 371 -6.85 32.87 5.37
N GLY A 372 -5.99 32.31 6.20
CA GLY A 372 -6.38 31.64 7.44
C GLY A 372 -7.10 32.57 8.40
N THR A 373 -6.68 33.82 8.50
CA THR A 373 -7.37 34.82 9.33
C THR A 373 -8.75 35.15 8.77
N ASP A 374 -8.84 35.42 7.47
CA ASP A 374 -10.09 35.81 6.82
C ASP A 374 -11.13 34.68 6.82
N ASN A 375 -10.69 33.42 6.72
CA ASN A 375 -11.55 32.23 6.80
C ASN A 375 -12.28 32.11 8.14
N TRP A 376 -11.67 32.55 9.24
CA TRP A 376 -12.20 32.35 10.60
C TRP A 376 -12.72 33.63 11.27
N ARG A 377 -12.25 34.81 10.87
CA ARG A 377 -12.59 36.09 11.52
C ARG A 377 -14.10 36.32 11.60
N GLU A 378 -14.78 36.28 10.46
CA GLU A 378 -16.21 36.57 10.40
C GLU A 378 -17.09 35.46 10.97
N PRO A 379 -16.86 34.17 10.68
CA PRO A 379 -17.61 33.07 11.32
C PRO A 379 -17.51 33.07 12.84
N LEU A 380 -16.30 33.27 13.41
CA LEU A 380 -16.11 33.31 14.85
C LEU A 380 -16.74 34.57 15.46
N LYS A 381 -16.67 35.74 14.78
CA LYS A 381 -17.27 36.99 15.27
C LYS A 381 -18.80 36.93 15.33
N ARG A 382 -19.44 36.30 14.34
CA ARG A 382 -20.90 36.12 14.30
C ARG A 382 -21.39 34.95 15.15
N GLY A 383 -20.50 34.06 15.58
CA GLY A 383 -20.84 32.83 16.29
C GLY A 383 -21.39 31.73 15.36
N ASP A 384 -21.20 31.86 14.05
CA ASP A 384 -21.58 30.84 13.06
C ASP A 384 -20.68 29.59 13.17
N ALA A 385 -19.44 29.77 13.66
CA ALA A 385 -18.47 28.71 13.93
C ALA A 385 -17.86 28.86 15.33
N GLY A 386 -17.42 27.75 15.91
CA GLY A 386 -16.76 27.71 17.21
C GLY A 386 -15.24 27.57 17.11
N VAL A 387 -14.51 27.97 18.15
CA VAL A 387 -13.06 27.77 18.22
C VAL A 387 -12.68 26.29 18.12
N THR A 388 -13.44 25.39 18.74
CA THR A 388 -13.22 23.94 18.62
C THR A 388 -13.33 23.45 17.18
N GLU A 389 -14.29 23.97 16.40
CA GLU A 389 -14.45 23.63 14.99
C GLU A 389 -13.27 24.12 14.15
N MET A 390 -12.75 25.32 14.43
CA MET A 390 -11.52 25.82 13.85
C MET A 390 -10.36 24.86 14.13
N LEU A 391 -10.12 24.49 15.38
CA LEU A 391 -9.01 23.60 15.74
C LEU A 391 -9.14 22.22 15.08
N LEU A 392 -10.34 21.64 15.02
CA LEU A 392 -10.57 20.37 14.32
C LEU A 392 -10.30 20.49 12.82
N THR A 393 -10.68 21.60 12.21
CA THR A 393 -10.39 21.86 10.78
C THR A 393 -8.89 21.97 10.54
N LEU A 394 -8.14 22.60 11.45
CA LEU A 394 -6.68 22.64 11.37
C LEU A 394 -6.05 21.25 11.53
N ILE A 395 -6.53 20.41 12.47
CA ILE A 395 -6.04 19.03 12.65
C ILE A 395 -6.28 18.16 11.40
N ARG A 396 -7.39 18.38 10.69
CA ARG A 396 -7.72 17.65 9.46
C ARG A 396 -6.96 18.11 8.23
N SER A 397 -6.22 19.21 8.32
CA SER A 397 -5.53 19.78 7.17
C SER A 397 -4.36 18.91 6.69
N ASP A 398 -4.07 19.00 5.39
CA ASP A 398 -2.86 18.42 4.80
C ASP A 398 -1.60 19.05 5.44
N GLU A 399 -1.67 20.29 5.92
CA GLU A 399 -0.59 20.94 6.64
C GLU A 399 -0.27 20.26 7.97
N PHE A 400 -1.28 19.94 8.79
CA PHE A 400 -1.09 19.19 10.03
C PHE A 400 -0.46 17.82 9.76
N THR A 401 -0.97 17.14 8.74
CA THR A 401 -0.43 15.84 8.31
C THR A 401 1.02 15.96 7.86
N GLY A 402 1.36 16.95 7.02
CA GLY A 402 2.71 17.16 6.51
C GLY A 402 3.69 17.57 7.61
N ARG A 403 3.27 18.40 8.57
CA ARG A 403 4.13 18.91 9.64
C ARG A 403 4.51 17.83 10.64
N TYR A 404 3.57 16.97 11.03
CA TYR A 404 3.80 16.01 12.11
C TYR A 404 3.91 14.56 11.62
N GLY A 405 3.56 14.27 10.37
CA GLY A 405 3.45 12.91 9.86
C GLY A 405 2.44 12.08 10.65
N ALA A 406 1.35 12.73 11.12
CA ALA A 406 0.37 12.16 12.04
C ALA A 406 -0.41 10.97 11.43
N PHE A 407 -0.54 10.98 10.11
CA PHE A 407 -1.30 10.01 9.35
C PHE A 407 -0.84 8.56 9.55
N GLY A 408 0.48 8.30 9.45
CA GLY A 408 1.06 6.96 9.60
C GLY A 408 1.29 6.49 11.04
N LEU A 409 0.80 7.26 12.03
CA LEU A 409 0.91 6.86 13.44
C LEU A 409 -0.03 5.71 13.76
N SER A 410 0.34 4.88 14.75
CA SER A 410 -0.64 4.01 15.39
C SER A 410 -1.59 4.83 16.25
N ASP A 411 -2.75 4.27 16.58
CA ASP A 411 -3.74 4.94 17.43
C ASP A 411 -3.15 5.43 18.75
N ARG A 412 -2.36 4.60 19.43
CA ARG A 412 -1.68 5.00 20.68
C ARG A 412 -0.68 6.13 20.45
N ALA A 413 0.09 6.08 19.36
CA ALA A 413 1.06 7.12 19.03
C ALA A 413 0.36 8.45 18.69
N TYR A 414 -0.74 8.39 17.94
CA TYR A 414 -1.58 9.54 17.62
C TYR A 414 -2.20 10.15 18.88
N ILE A 415 -2.81 9.33 19.76
CA ILE A 415 -3.35 9.81 21.06
C ILE A 415 -2.23 10.48 21.87
N SER A 416 -1.08 9.81 22.03
CA SER A 416 0.06 10.37 22.79
C SER A 416 0.52 11.69 22.22
N PHE A 417 0.59 11.80 20.88
CA PHE A 417 0.92 13.04 20.19
C PHE A 417 -0.11 14.15 20.46
N LEU A 418 -1.42 13.84 20.41
CA LEU A 418 -2.47 14.82 20.72
C LEU A 418 -2.39 15.33 22.16
N TYR A 419 -2.09 14.48 23.14
CA TYR A 419 -1.88 14.93 24.53
C TYR A 419 -0.72 15.90 24.63
N ARG A 420 0.40 15.64 23.96
CA ARG A 420 1.55 16.56 23.95
C ARG A 420 1.22 17.86 23.22
N LEU A 421 0.51 17.77 22.10
CA LEU A 421 0.17 18.93 21.29
C LEU A 421 -0.86 19.84 21.98
N LEU A 422 -1.95 19.24 22.48
CA LEU A 422 -3.13 19.96 22.98
C LEU A 422 -3.13 20.14 24.49
N LEU A 423 -2.38 19.34 25.24
CA LEU A 423 -2.33 19.40 26.70
C LEU A 423 -0.91 19.56 27.23
N ASP A 424 0.12 19.59 26.38
CA ASP A 424 1.54 19.77 26.74
C ASP A 424 1.93 18.92 27.97
N ARG A 425 1.58 17.63 27.88
CA ARG A 425 1.99 16.55 28.77
C ARG A 425 1.85 15.21 28.06
N ASP A 426 2.43 14.16 28.64
CA ASP A 426 2.18 12.80 28.19
C ASP A 426 0.75 12.33 28.56
N ALA A 427 0.20 11.46 27.73
CA ALA A 427 -1.04 10.74 28.03
C ALA A 427 -0.82 9.81 29.22
N ASP A 428 -1.77 9.79 30.16
CA ASP A 428 -1.78 8.76 31.19
C ASP A 428 -2.20 7.41 30.60
N GLN A 429 -1.77 6.33 31.24
CA GLN A 429 -2.00 4.97 30.74
C GLN A 429 -3.50 4.65 30.58
N HIS A 430 -4.34 5.14 31.50
CA HIS A 430 -5.78 4.88 31.47
C HIS A 430 -6.46 5.59 30.29
N GLY A 431 -6.22 6.88 30.09
CA GLY A 431 -6.76 7.63 28.95
C GLY A 431 -6.29 7.05 27.61
N LEU A 432 -5.02 6.70 27.52
CA LEU A 432 -4.43 6.06 26.35
C LEU A 432 -5.10 4.71 26.02
N ASP A 433 -5.29 3.85 27.03
CA ASP A 433 -5.94 2.55 26.87
C ASP A 433 -7.42 2.68 26.51
N SER A 434 -8.12 3.65 27.11
CA SER A 434 -9.54 3.89 26.83
C SER A 434 -9.75 4.35 25.38
N TYR A 435 -9.07 5.41 24.94
CA TYR A 435 -9.23 5.89 23.56
C TYR A 435 -8.76 4.86 22.53
N ALA A 436 -7.65 4.17 22.78
CA ALA A 436 -7.15 3.16 21.86
C ALA A 436 -8.09 1.95 21.73
N LYS A 437 -8.88 1.64 22.77
CA LYS A 437 -9.91 0.60 22.72
C LYS A 437 -11.08 1.04 21.84
N GLU A 438 -11.58 2.26 22.01
CA GLU A 438 -12.73 2.77 21.24
C GLU A 438 -12.38 2.95 19.75
N LEU A 439 -11.15 3.42 19.44
CA LEU A 439 -10.66 3.49 18.05
C LEU A 439 -10.62 2.10 17.41
N ARG A 440 -10.09 1.10 18.13
CA ARG A 440 -10.03 -0.28 17.62
C ARG A 440 -11.42 -0.89 17.43
N ALA A 441 -12.37 -0.53 18.27
CA ALA A 441 -13.76 -0.98 18.15
C ALA A 441 -14.54 -0.25 17.03
N GLY A 442 -13.95 0.78 16.40
CA GLY A 442 -14.64 1.66 15.45
C GLY A 442 -15.70 2.55 16.10
N ALA A 443 -15.78 2.58 17.43
CA ALA A 443 -16.75 3.38 18.18
C ALA A 443 -16.37 4.87 18.22
N MET A 444 -15.10 5.19 17.98
CA MET A 444 -14.59 6.55 17.84
C MET A 444 -13.67 6.65 16.63
N SER A 445 -13.63 7.83 16.01
CA SER A 445 -12.60 8.24 15.06
C SER A 445 -11.47 9.01 15.76
N ARG A 446 -10.33 9.19 15.08
CA ARG A 446 -9.23 10.06 15.57
C ARG A 446 -9.67 11.51 15.76
N GLU A 447 -10.64 11.95 14.96
CA GLU A 447 -11.30 13.25 15.12
C GLU A 447 -12.11 13.29 16.42
N ASN A 448 -12.87 12.23 16.75
CA ASN A 448 -13.61 12.17 18.01
C ASN A 448 -12.66 12.22 19.23
N VAL A 449 -11.47 11.62 19.13
CA VAL A 449 -10.45 11.73 20.18
C VAL A 449 -9.97 13.18 20.32
N ALA A 450 -9.59 13.83 19.22
CA ALA A 450 -9.16 15.23 19.24
C ALA A 450 -10.24 16.16 19.81
N TYR A 451 -11.49 15.99 19.36
CA TYR A 451 -12.64 16.71 19.88
C TYR A 451 -12.84 16.48 21.39
N GLY A 452 -12.80 15.22 21.83
CA GLY A 452 -12.92 14.85 23.25
C GLY A 452 -11.87 15.53 24.14
N ILE A 453 -10.63 15.62 23.66
CA ILE A 453 -9.56 16.35 24.35
C ILE A 453 -9.88 17.85 24.38
N MET A 454 -10.27 18.46 23.25
CA MET A 454 -10.55 19.91 23.15
C MET A 454 -11.73 20.37 24.01
N ILE A 455 -12.74 19.52 24.23
CA ILE A 455 -13.88 19.87 25.09
C ILE A 455 -13.64 19.56 26.58
N SER A 456 -12.49 18.97 26.93
CA SER A 456 -12.18 18.64 28.32
C SER A 456 -11.96 19.90 29.17
N SER A 457 -12.27 19.80 30.47
CA SER A 457 -11.98 20.86 31.43
C SER A 457 -10.48 21.18 31.52
N GLU A 458 -9.64 20.17 31.31
CA GLU A 458 -8.18 20.34 31.27
C GLU A 458 -7.74 21.23 30.11
N PHE A 459 -8.23 20.94 28.89
CA PHE A 459 -7.91 21.74 27.72
C PHE A 459 -8.36 23.19 27.89
N GLN A 460 -9.59 23.41 28.36
CA GLN A 460 -10.12 24.76 28.63
C GLN A 460 -9.29 25.51 29.68
N SER A 461 -8.86 24.81 30.73
CA SER A 461 -8.01 25.38 31.78
C SER A 461 -6.61 25.73 31.26
N LYS A 462 -6.06 24.93 30.34
CA LYS A 462 -4.72 25.12 29.78
C LYS A 462 -4.68 26.17 28.66
N HIS A 463 -5.79 26.35 27.95
CA HIS A 463 -5.93 27.30 26.83
C HIS A 463 -7.05 28.32 27.07
N PRO A 464 -7.02 29.11 28.16
CA PRO A 464 -8.11 30.01 28.51
C PRO A 464 -8.34 31.12 27.48
N LEU A 465 -7.31 31.49 26.71
CA LEU A 465 -7.44 32.48 25.62
C LEU A 465 -8.36 32.01 24.50
N LEU A 466 -8.58 30.70 24.34
CA LEU A 466 -9.49 30.18 23.32
C LEU A 466 -10.97 30.26 23.74
N TYR A 467 -11.26 30.50 25.02
CA TYR A 467 -12.60 30.43 25.59
C TYR A 467 -13.02 31.68 26.37
N ASN A 468 -12.08 32.53 26.76
CA ASN A 468 -12.35 33.80 27.42
C ASN A 468 -12.85 34.83 26.40
N ALA A 469 -14.13 34.75 26.07
CA ALA A 469 -14.85 35.73 25.28
C ALA A 469 -15.04 37.03 26.07
N ALA A 470 -14.07 37.92 26.03
CA ALA A 470 -14.38 39.34 25.94
C ALA A 470 -14.37 39.70 24.44
N LEU A 471 -15.35 39.17 23.70
CA LEU A 471 -15.61 39.64 22.35
C LEU A 471 -16.05 41.10 22.50
N ASP A 472 -15.28 42.03 21.96
CA ASP A 472 -15.56 43.47 21.99
C ASP A 472 -17.04 43.75 21.72
N THR A 473 -17.78 44.01 22.79
CA THR A 473 -19.06 44.70 22.68
C THR A 473 -18.69 46.17 22.56
N GLU A 474 -18.51 46.66 21.33
CA GLU A 474 -18.69 48.08 21.09
C GLU A 474 -20.10 48.41 21.56
N ALA A 475 -20.18 49.04 22.74
CA ALA A 475 -21.42 49.63 23.21
C ALA A 475 -21.91 50.61 22.14
N PRO A 476 -23.18 50.59 21.74
CA PRO A 476 -23.69 51.55 20.77
C PRO A 476 -23.51 52.97 21.32
N PRO A 477 -23.22 53.96 20.46
CA PRO A 477 -22.98 55.32 20.92
C PRO A 477 -24.24 55.84 21.65
N PRO A 478 -24.08 56.61 22.75
CA PRO A 478 -25.22 57.25 23.39
C PRO A 478 -25.92 58.16 22.36
N GLY A 479 -27.23 57.93 22.21
CA GLY A 479 -28.06 58.50 21.16
C GLY A 479 -28.34 59.98 21.26
#